data_AF-A0A9P8SDT0-F1
#
_entry.id   AF-A0A9P8SDT0-F1
#
_cell.length_a   1.000
_cell.length_b   1.000
_cell.length_c   1.000
_cell.angle_alpha   90.00
_cell.angle_beta   90.00
_cell.angle_gamma   90.00
#
_symmetry.space_group_name_H-M   'P 1'
#
loop_
_entity.id
_entity.type
_entity.pdbx_description
1 polymer ?
#
loop_
_entity_poly.entity_id
_entity_poly.type
_entity_poly.pdbx_seq_one_letter_code
_entity_poly.pdbx_strand_id
1 'polypeptide(L)'
;MKTFQGFGPFDITILIISLSTAILYGLRIRTPSDSLRTTLKATSTASLSLLCALNGKSWLLVAALAFGAVGDAFLAWPGEAAFLRGLGSFLIAHLFYVRLFAGFGDGKELVLAEGWRQLLGVVMLALAPIMGFVLVPRVGPSLRLPIAVYSAVSLCVIFAALTIAHQHTVTGATLFALSDCLLGAEEFLLPADSKHHVWMQYAVWILYYGGQLLIVSGLMDGS
;
A
#
# COMPACT_ATOMS: atom_id res chain seq x y z
N MET A 1 13.44 15.01 -16.68
CA MET A 1 12.05 15.51 -16.76
C MET A 1 11.42 15.00 -18.05
N LYS A 2 11.09 13.70 -18.12
CA LYS A 2 10.46 13.00 -19.27
C LYS A 2 9.20 12.23 -18.82
N THR A 3 8.52 12.69 -17.77
CA THR A 3 7.59 11.85 -17.00
C THR A 3 6.11 11.91 -17.43
N PHE A 4 5.76 12.64 -18.49
CA PHE A 4 4.33 12.80 -18.87
C PHE A 4 4.05 12.86 -20.38
N GLN A 5 4.99 12.45 -21.25
CA GLN A 5 4.80 12.55 -22.72
C GLN A 5 3.85 11.49 -23.33
N GLY A 6 3.21 10.64 -22.52
CA GLY A 6 2.29 9.59 -23.00
C GLY A 6 0.85 9.69 -22.52
N PHE A 7 0.51 10.66 -21.66
CA PHE A 7 -0.83 10.75 -21.08
C PHE A 7 -1.76 11.64 -21.91
N GLY A 8 -2.94 11.10 -22.23
CA GLY A 8 -4.01 11.89 -22.83
C GLY A 8 -4.67 12.83 -21.81
N PRO A 9 -5.48 13.81 -22.26
CA PRO A 9 -6.24 14.69 -21.36
C PRO A 9 -7.13 13.94 -20.36
N PHE A 10 -7.62 12.76 -20.75
CA PHE A 10 -8.43 11.90 -19.90
C PHE A 10 -7.63 11.28 -18.74
N ASP A 11 -6.42 10.80 -19.02
CA ASP A 11 -5.53 10.24 -18.00
C ASP A 11 -5.11 11.29 -16.97
N ILE A 12 -4.78 12.49 -17.44
CA ILE A 12 -4.44 13.64 -16.59
C ILE A 12 -5.62 13.97 -15.67
N THR A 13 -6.84 13.92 -16.19
CA THR A 13 -8.05 14.17 -15.40
C THR A 13 -8.22 13.13 -14.30
N ILE A 14 -8.01 11.84 -14.58
CA ILE A 14 -8.10 10.76 -13.58
C ILE A 14 -7.00 10.91 -12.52
N LEU A 15 -5.78 11.27 -12.91
CA LEU A 15 -4.68 11.55 -11.98
C LEU A 15 -4.98 12.76 -11.08
N ILE A 16 -5.55 13.83 -11.64
CA ILE A 16 -5.97 15.00 -10.86
C ILE A 16 -7.06 14.61 -9.85
N ILE A 17 -8.05 13.81 -10.25
CA ILE A 17 -9.09 13.30 -9.34
C ILE A 17 -8.46 12.47 -8.22
N SER A 18 -7.56 11.54 -8.57
CA SER A 18 -6.85 10.70 -7.61
C SER A 18 -6.09 11.52 -6.57
N LEU A 19 -5.26 12.48 -7.02
CA LEU A 19 -4.49 13.36 -6.15
C LEU A 19 -5.37 14.29 -5.32
N SER A 20 -6.40 14.88 -5.92
CA SER A 20 -7.30 15.81 -5.23
C SER A 20 -8.06 15.09 -4.12
N THR A 21 -8.58 13.89 -4.38
CA THR A 21 -9.28 13.10 -3.37
C THR A 21 -8.33 12.61 -2.27
N ALA A 22 -7.08 12.29 -2.59
CA ALA A 22 -6.07 11.94 -1.59
C ALA A 22 -5.71 13.11 -0.66
N ILE A 23 -5.56 14.32 -1.22
CA ILE A 23 -5.28 15.54 -0.44
C ILE A 23 -6.50 15.88 0.43
N LEU A 24 -7.70 15.88 -0.14
CA LEU A 24 -8.94 16.16 0.58
C LEU A 24 -9.20 15.14 1.70
N TYR A 25 -8.90 13.86 1.49
CA TYR A 25 -8.92 12.86 2.56
C TYR A 25 -7.90 13.20 3.65
N GLY A 26 -6.66 13.54 3.30
CA GLY A 26 -5.63 13.94 4.27
C GLY A 26 -6.07 15.12 5.14
N LEU A 27 -6.72 16.13 4.56
CA LEU A 27 -7.31 17.26 5.30
C LEU A 27 -8.45 16.84 6.24
N ARG A 28 -9.14 15.74 5.93
CA ARG A 28 -10.27 15.19 6.73
C ARG A 28 -9.88 13.98 7.59
N ILE A 29 -8.62 13.59 7.65
CA ILE A 29 -8.22 12.32 8.28
C ILE A 29 -8.64 12.24 9.76
N ARG A 30 -8.74 13.39 10.44
CA ARG A 30 -9.12 13.53 11.84
C ARG A 30 -10.61 13.81 12.08
N THR A 31 -11.42 14.01 11.03
CA THR A 31 -12.88 14.17 11.21
C THR A 31 -13.51 12.83 11.57
N PRO A 32 -14.69 12.80 12.22
CA PRO A 32 -15.42 11.55 12.43
C PRO A 32 -15.61 10.76 11.12
N SER A 33 -15.77 9.44 11.25
CA SER A 33 -16.10 8.58 10.10
C SER A 33 -17.44 8.97 9.50
N ASP A 34 -17.42 9.31 8.22
CA ASP A 34 -18.60 9.58 7.41
C ASP A 34 -18.41 9.02 5.99
N SER A 35 -19.49 9.01 5.22
CA SER A 35 -19.46 8.52 3.83
C SER A 35 -18.52 9.36 2.95
N LEU A 36 -18.38 10.66 3.20
CA LEU A 36 -17.52 11.53 2.39
C LEU A 36 -16.04 11.17 2.58
N ARG A 37 -15.58 11.01 3.83
CA ARG A 37 -14.22 10.61 4.19
C ARG A 37 -13.89 9.25 3.59
N THR A 38 -14.84 8.32 3.64
CA THR A 38 -14.75 6.99 3.02
C THR A 38 -14.57 7.09 1.51
N THR A 39 -15.47 7.84 0.84
CA THR A 39 -15.43 8.02 -0.61
C THR A 39 -14.16 8.71 -1.07
N LEU A 40 -13.69 9.75 -0.38
CA LEU A 40 -12.42 10.42 -0.70
C LEU A 40 -11.24 9.46 -0.62
N LYS A 41 -11.15 8.67 0.46
CA LYS A 41 -10.09 7.68 0.64
C LYS A 41 -10.12 6.64 -0.50
N ALA A 42 -11.26 5.99 -0.70
CA ALA A 42 -11.39 4.92 -1.68
C ALA A 42 -11.22 5.41 -3.13
N THR A 43 -11.74 6.60 -3.45
CA THR A 43 -11.65 7.18 -4.81
C THR A 43 -10.20 7.44 -5.20
N SER A 44 -9.35 7.85 -4.27
CA SER A 44 -7.95 8.12 -4.57
C SER A 44 -7.25 6.91 -5.20
N THR A 45 -7.32 5.74 -4.56
CA THR A 45 -6.75 4.48 -5.05
C THR A 45 -7.57 3.88 -6.21
N ALA A 46 -8.89 4.00 -6.19
CA ALA A 46 -9.76 3.51 -7.28
C ALA A 46 -9.50 4.25 -8.61
N SER A 47 -9.19 5.55 -8.56
CA SER A 47 -8.80 6.31 -9.74
C SER A 47 -7.47 5.82 -10.32
N LEU A 48 -6.49 5.43 -9.48
CA LEU A 48 -5.25 4.80 -9.96
C LEU A 48 -5.54 3.44 -10.63
N SER A 49 -6.45 2.65 -10.06
CA SER A 49 -6.92 1.39 -10.65
C SER A 49 -7.54 1.62 -12.04
N LEU A 50 -8.43 2.61 -12.15
CA LEU A 50 -9.09 2.97 -13.41
C LEU A 50 -8.09 3.45 -14.45
N LEU A 51 -7.14 4.30 -14.06
CA LEU A 51 -6.06 4.77 -14.93
C LEU A 51 -5.29 3.60 -15.53
N CYS A 52 -4.88 2.64 -14.70
CA CYS A 52 -4.15 1.44 -15.15
C CYS A 52 -4.98 0.60 -16.13
N ALA A 53 -6.28 0.44 -15.87
CA ALA A 53 -7.17 -0.33 -16.74
C ALA A 53 -7.32 0.31 -18.13
N LEU A 54 -7.49 1.63 -18.17
CA LEU A 54 -7.66 2.37 -19.43
C LEU A 54 -6.40 2.42 -20.28
N ASN A 55 -5.22 2.35 -19.64
CA ASN A 55 -3.93 2.32 -20.30
C ASN A 55 -3.45 0.89 -20.63
N GLY A 56 -4.35 -0.12 -20.56
CA GLY A 56 -4.05 -1.50 -20.94
C GLY A 56 -2.99 -2.17 -20.06
N LYS A 57 -2.78 -1.68 -18.84
CA LYS A 57 -1.83 -2.27 -17.89
C LYS A 57 -2.35 -3.61 -17.38
N SER A 58 -1.46 -4.41 -16.79
CA SER A 58 -1.78 -5.75 -16.28
C SER A 58 -3.02 -5.75 -15.40
N TRP A 59 -3.96 -6.65 -15.67
CA TRP A 59 -5.18 -6.80 -14.87
C TRP A 59 -4.88 -7.12 -13.40
N LEU A 60 -3.71 -7.71 -13.10
CA LEU A 60 -3.26 -7.96 -11.73
C LEU A 60 -2.99 -6.65 -10.98
N LEU A 61 -2.42 -5.64 -11.63
CA LEU A 61 -2.22 -4.31 -11.05
C LEU A 61 -3.57 -3.62 -10.79
N VAL A 62 -4.47 -3.69 -11.76
CA VAL A 62 -5.84 -3.16 -11.63
C VAL A 62 -6.55 -3.82 -10.45
N ALA A 63 -6.50 -5.16 -10.35
CA ALA A 63 -7.11 -5.88 -9.25
C ALA A 63 -6.48 -5.51 -7.89
N ALA A 64 -5.15 -5.40 -7.81
CA ALA A 64 -4.47 -5.00 -6.59
C ALA A 64 -4.94 -3.63 -6.09
N LEU A 65 -4.99 -2.63 -6.98
CA LEU A 65 -5.45 -1.28 -6.65
C LEU A 65 -6.94 -1.24 -6.31
N ALA A 66 -7.78 -1.99 -7.02
CA ALA A 66 -9.22 -2.08 -6.73
C ALA A 66 -9.49 -2.68 -5.34
N PHE A 67 -8.82 -3.78 -4.98
CA PHE A 67 -8.90 -4.35 -3.64
C PHE A 67 -8.27 -3.44 -2.57
N GLY A 68 -7.24 -2.67 -2.92
CA GLY A 68 -6.72 -1.60 -2.05
C GLY A 68 -7.77 -0.52 -1.76
N ALA A 69 -8.48 -0.05 -2.79
CA ALA A 69 -9.56 0.93 -2.64
C ALA A 69 -10.74 0.41 -1.80
N VAL A 70 -11.09 -0.88 -1.94
CA VAL A 70 -12.09 -1.53 -1.07
C VAL A 70 -11.59 -1.64 0.36
N GLY A 71 -10.31 -1.95 0.56
CA GLY A 71 -9.65 -1.95 1.87
C GLY A 71 -9.69 -0.58 2.52
N ASP A 72 -9.41 0.48 1.76
CA ASP A 72 -9.53 1.88 2.18
C ASP A 72 -10.94 2.22 2.64
N ALA A 73 -11.96 1.77 1.90
CA ALA A 73 -13.35 1.99 2.26
C ALA A 73 -13.71 1.34 3.61
N PHE A 74 -13.23 0.11 3.87
CA PHE A 74 -13.45 -0.55 5.16
C PHE A 74 -12.69 0.14 6.30
N LEU A 75 -11.40 0.45 6.11
CA LEU A 75 -10.58 1.11 7.13
C LEU A 75 -10.99 2.57 7.42
N ALA A 76 -11.91 3.14 6.64
CA ALA A 76 -12.49 4.44 6.96
C ALA A 76 -13.49 4.38 8.12
N TRP A 77 -13.91 3.20 8.55
CA TRP A 77 -14.84 3.00 9.66
C TRP A 77 -14.10 2.45 10.90
N PRO A 78 -14.50 2.86 12.11
CA PRO A 78 -13.86 2.36 13.32
C PRO A 78 -14.30 0.94 13.64
N GLY A 79 -13.49 0.24 14.43
CA GLY A 79 -13.83 -1.04 15.05
C GLY A 79 -13.25 -2.26 14.34
N GLU A 80 -13.12 -3.34 15.12
CA GLU A 80 -12.41 -4.56 14.73
C GLU A 80 -12.98 -5.21 13.46
N ALA A 81 -14.31 -5.21 13.28
CA ALA A 81 -14.94 -5.79 12.10
C ALA A 81 -14.59 -5.03 10.81
N ALA A 82 -14.53 -3.70 10.87
CA ALA A 82 -14.11 -2.86 9.75
C ALA A 82 -12.62 -3.05 9.46
N PHE A 83 -11.79 -3.09 10.52
CA PHE A 83 -10.37 -3.41 10.43
C PHE A 83 -10.12 -4.75 9.74
N LEU A 84 -10.77 -5.83 10.17
CA LEU A 84 -10.61 -7.17 9.60
C LEU A 84 -11.04 -7.27 8.14
N ARG A 85 -12.12 -6.59 7.76
CA ARG A 85 -12.56 -6.52 6.35
C ARG A 85 -11.55 -5.74 5.50
N GLY A 86 -11.03 -4.64 6.04
CA GLY A 86 -9.96 -3.88 5.42
C GLY A 86 -8.70 -4.72 5.22
N LEU A 87 -8.24 -5.38 6.28
CA LEU A 87 -7.09 -6.28 6.28
C LEU A 87 -7.26 -7.42 5.26
N GLY A 88 -8.43 -8.04 5.20
CA GLY A 88 -8.74 -9.09 4.22
C GLY A 88 -8.71 -8.57 2.78
N SER A 89 -9.24 -7.38 2.52
CA SER A 89 -9.20 -6.75 1.21
C SER A 89 -7.76 -6.41 0.79
N PHE A 90 -6.96 -5.83 1.69
CA PHE A 90 -5.55 -5.57 1.45
C PHE A 90 -4.75 -6.87 1.26
N LEU A 91 -5.06 -7.94 2.00
CA LEU A 91 -4.40 -9.23 1.80
C LEU A 91 -4.59 -9.73 0.36
N ILE A 92 -5.81 -9.64 -0.16
CA ILE A 92 -6.10 -10.00 -1.55
C ILE A 92 -5.32 -9.09 -2.52
N ALA A 93 -5.27 -7.79 -2.25
CA ALA A 93 -4.45 -6.85 -3.04
C ALA A 93 -2.97 -7.24 -3.05
N HIS A 94 -2.42 -7.63 -1.90
CA HIS A 94 -1.03 -8.09 -1.80
C HIS A 94 -0.78 -9.36 -2.61
N LEU A 95 -1.70 -10.33 -2.61
CA LEU A 95 -1.56 -11.54 -3.44
C LEU A 95 -1.49 -11.19 -4.93
N PHE A 96 -2.30 -10.23 -5.39
CA PHE A 96 -2.20 -9.71 -6.74
C PHE A 96 -0.86 -9.03 -7.01
N TYR A 97 -0.34 -8.22 -6.08
CA TYR A 97 0.99 -7.62 -6.19
C TYR A 97 2.11 -8.66 -6.24
N VAL A 98 2.07 -9.69 -5.38
CA VAL A 98 3.04 -10.80 -5.42
C VAL A 98 3.02 -11.46 -6.79
N ARG A 99 1.83 -11.81 -7.30
CA ARG A 99 1.72 -12.47 -8.61
C ARG A 99 2.15 -11.57 -9.77
N LEU A 100 1.86 -10.28 -9.69
CA LEU A 100 2.28 -9.26 -10.64
C LEU A 100 3.80 -9.19 -10.67
N PHE A 101 4.43 -8.89 -9.53
CA PHE A 101 5.88 -8.70 -9.46
C PHE A 101 6.66 -9.97 -9.75
N ALA A 102 6.16 -11.15 -9.35
CA ALA A 102 6.76 -12.42 -9.73
C ALA A 102 6.71 -12.69 -11.25
N GLY A 103 5.79 -12.07 -11.98
CA GLY A 103 5.70 -12.17 -13.44
C GLY A 103 6.53 -11.13 -14.20
N PHE A 104 6.78 -9.97 -13.61
CA PHE A 104 7.54 -8.86 -14.21
C PHE A 104 9.01 -8.79 -13.74
N GLY A 105 9.35 -9.49 -12.67
CA GLY A 105 10.67 -9.43 -12.07
C GLY A 105 11.77 -10.01 -12.95
N ASP A 106 12.91 -9.35 -13.00
CA ASP A 106 14.15 -9.82 -13.65
C ASP A 106 14.88 -10.89 -12.82
N GLY A 107 14.19 -11.43 -11.81
CA GLY A 107 14.67 -12.49 -10.95
C GLY A 107 15.69 -12.03 -9.89
N LYS A 108 16.30 -13.03 -9.25
CA LYS A 108 17.24 -12.82 -8.14
C LYS A 108 18.58 -12.21 -8.55
N GLU A 109 18.95 -12.30 -9.83
CA GLU A 109 20.24 -11.81 -10.32
C GLU A 109 20.33 -10.29 -10.19
N LEU A 110 19.24 -9.57 -10.49
CA LEU A 110 19.15 -8.12 -10.29
C LEU A 110 19.36 -7.73 -8.81
N VAL A 111 18.72 -8.47 -7.90
CA VAL A 111 18.87 -8.25 -6.44
C VAL A 111 20.30 -8.46 -6.01
N LEU A 112 20.96 -9.50 -6.54
CA LEU A 112 22.35 -9.83 -6.19
C LEU A 112 23.35 -8.85 -6.79
N ALA A 113 23.03 -8.22 -7.92
CA ALA A 113 23.88 -7.25 -8.60
C ALA A 113 23.88 -5.86 -7.91
N GLU A 114 22.80 -5.50 -7.21
CA GLU A 114 22.65 -4.16 -6.63
C GLU A 114 22.65 -4.18 -5.09
N GLY A 115 23.74 -3.74 -4.47
CA GLY A 115 23.92 -3.81 -3.01
C GLY A 115 22.84 -3.10 -2.19
N TRP A 116 22.23 -2.03 -2.72
CA TRP A 116 21.12 -1.35 -2.03
C TRP A 116 19.85 -2.22 -1.96
N ARG A 117 19.59 -3.07 -2.97
CA ARG A 117 18.48 -4.03 -2.96
C ARG A 117 18.71 -5.14 -1.95
N GLN A 118 19.96 -5.62 -1.85
CA GLN A 118 20.36 -6.59 -0.84
C GLN A 118 20.16 -6.03 0.57
N LEU A 119 20.67 -4.83 0.83
CA LEU A 119 20.51 -4.15 2.11
C LEU A 119 19.03 -3.98 2.45
N LEU A 120 18.23 -3.49 1.51
CA LEU A 120 16.79 -3.34 1.69
C LEU A 120 16.10 -4.68 2.00
N GLY A 121 16.46 -5.75 1.27
CA GLY A 121 15.95 -7.09 1.52
C GLY A 121 16.28 -7.59 2.92
N VAL A 122 17.51 -7.39 3.40
CA VAL A 122 17.93 -7.76 4.76
C VAL A 122 17.18 -6.94 5.82
N VAL A 123 17.07 -5.63 5.64
CA VAL A 123 16.35 -4.74 6.57
C VAL A 123 14.88 -5.15 6.67
N MET A 124 14.22 -5.42 5.54
CA MET A 124 12.81 -5.82 5.51
C MET A 124 12.60 -7.23 6.08
N LEU A 125 13.53 -8.16 5.82
CA LEU A 125 13.52 -9.50 6.41
C LEU A 125 13.67 -9.46 7.93
N ALA A 126 14.43 -8.52 8.47
CA ALA A 126 14.57 -8.31 9.91
C ALA A 126 13.35 -7.59 10.51
N LEU A 127 12.80 -6.59 9.80
CA LEU A 127 11.69 -5.79 10.29
C LEU A 127 10.41 -6.62 10.48
N ALA A 128 10.06 -7.49 9.52
CA ALA A 128 8.84 -8.29 9.58
C ALA A 128 8.70 -9.16 10.85
N PRO A 129 9.70 -9.99 11.25
CA PRO A 129 9.62 -10.76 12.49
C PRO A 129 9.64 -9.84 13.72
N ILE A 130 10.43 -8.76 13.73
CA ILE A 130 10.43 -7.79 14.85
C ILE A 130 9.02 -7.24 15.07
N MET A 131 8.35 -6.80 14.00
CA MET A 131 6.97 -6.32 14.08
C MET A 131 6.03 -7.43 14.55
N GLY A 132 6.18 -8.66 14.06
CA GLY A 132 5.42 -9.81 14.53
C GLY A 132 5.58 -10.07 16.03
N PHE A 133 6.82 -10.09 16.54
CA PHE A 133 7.12 -10.28 17.96
C PHE A 133 6.57 -9.15 18.84
N VAL A 134 6.50 -7.93 18.32
CA VAL A 134 5.98 -6.76 19.04
C VAL A 134 4.45 -6.72 19.02
N LEU A 135 3.82 -7.01 17.88
CA LEU A 135 2.36 -6.90 17.69
C LEU A 135 1.60 -8.11 18.23
N VAL A 136 2.02 -9.33 17.89
CA VAL A 136 1.24 -10.56 18.15
C VAL A 136 0.90 -10.78 19.64
N PRO A 137 1.78 -10.47 20.61
CA PRO A 137 1.43 -10.59 22.03
C PRO A 137 0.36 -9.59 22.50
N ARG A 138 0.22 -8.45 21.81
CA ARG A 138 -0.67 -7.34 22.20
C ARG A 138 -2.06 -7.42 21.56
N VAL A 139 -2.22 -8.26 20.54
CA VAL A 139 -3.53 -8.48 19.89
C VAL A 139 -4.29 -9.64 20.50
N GLY A 140 -5.62 -9.55 20.42
CA GLY A 140 -6.52 -10.63 20.83
C GLY A 140 -6.23 -11.94 20.09
N PRO A 141 -6.47 -13.12 20.69
CA PRO A 141 -6.14 -14.41 20.09
C PRO A 141 -6.70 -14.62 18.68
N SER A 142 -7.88 -14.08 18.39
CA SER A 142 -8.54 -14.12 17.07
C SER A 142 -7.77 -13.38 15.97
N LEU A 143 -7.01 -12.34 16.32
CA LEU A 143 -6.31 -11.46 15.39
C LEU A 143 -4.87 -11.91 15.10
N ARG A 144 -4.30 -12.78 15.93
CA ARG A 144 -2.90 -13.23 15.81
C ARG A 144 -2.61 -13.89 14.47
N LEU A 145 -3.46 -14.83 14.06
CA LEU A 145 -3.31 -15.54 12.79
C LEU A 145 -3.53 -14.62 11.58
N PRO A 146 -4.62 -13.83 11.50
CA PRO A 146 -4.80 -12.85 10.42
C PRO A 146 -3.61 -11.91 10.25
N ILE A 147 -3.08 -11.35 11.35
CA ILE A 147 -1.95 -10.41 11.31
C ILE A 147 -0.67 -11.12 10.87
N ALA A 148 -0.38 -12.32 11.41
CA ALA A 148 0.81 -13.07 11.01
C ALA A 148 0.79 -13.43 9.52
N VAL A 149 -0.35 -13.90 9.01
CA VAL A 149 -0.54 -14.20 7.58
C VAL A 149 -0.38 -12.94 6.75
N TYR A 150 -1.00 -11.83 7.16
CA TYR A 150 -0.88 -10.55 6.47
C TYR A 150 0.57 -10.06 6.40
N SER A 151 1.29 -10.05 7.53
CA SER A 151 2.69 -9.63 7.58
C SER A 151 3.59 -10.51 6.71
N ALA A 152 3.34 -11.83 6.67
CA ALA A 152 4.10 -12.74 5.80
C ALA A 152 3.86 -12.44 4.31
N VAL A 153 2.61 -12.19 3.90
CA VAL A 153 2.29 -11.86 2.51
C VAL A 153 2.80 -10.46 2.14
N SER A 154 2.76 -9.48 3.05
CA SER A 154 3.35 -8.15 2.85
C SER A 154 4.87 -8.23 2.64
N LEU A 155 5.56 -9.09 3.41
CA LEU A 155 6.98 -9.39 3.18
C LEU A 155 7.23 -10.02 1.81
N CYS A 156 6.36 -10.92 1.35
CA CYS A 156 6.44 -11.48 -0.01
C CYS A 156 6.29 -10.40 -1.09
N VAL A 157 5.43 -9.40 -0.90
CA VAL A 157 5.30 -8.28 -1.85
C VAL A 157 6.62 -7.52 -1.97
N ILE A 158 7.27 -7.21 -0.85
CA ILE A 158 8.58 -6.54 -0.85
C ILE A 158 9.64 -7.38 -1.57
N PHE A 159 9.76 -8.67 -1.25
CA PHE A 159 10.74 -9.51 -1.93
C PHE A 159 10.49 -9.65 -3.43
N ALA A 160 9.23 -9.76 -3.84
CA ALA A 160 8.90 -9.77 -5.25
C ALA A 160 9.22 -8.41 -5.90
N ALA A 161 8.90 -7.30 -5.25
CA ALA A 161 9.19 -5.95 -5.75
C ALA A 161 10.69 -5.69 -5.90
N LEU A 162 11.55 -6.24 -5.04
CA LEU A 162 13.01 -6.13 -5.16
C LEU A 162 13.56 -6.69 -6.48
N THR A 163 12.81 -7.56 -7.16
CA THR A 163 13.19 -8.10 -8.48
C THR A 163 12.80 -7.21 -9.66
N ILE A 164 12.11 -6.10 -9.43
CA ILE A 164 11.66 -5.17 -10.48
C ILE A 164 12.76 -4.16 -10.80
N ALA A 165 13.17 -4.03 -12.07
CA ALA A 165 14.17 -3.05 -12.51
C ALA A 165 13.84 -1.60 -12.09
N HIS A 166 12.58 -1.19 -12.27
CA HIS A 166 12.16 0.19 -11.99
C HIS A 166 12.23 0.56 -10.50
N GLN A 167 13.16 1.46 -10.16
CA GLN A 167 13.38 1.94 -8.78
C GLN A 167 12.14 2.59 -8.15
N HIS A 168 11.28 3.25 -8.95
CA HIS A 168 10.02 3.80 -8.44
C HIS A 168 9.10 2.72 -7.90
N THR A 169 8.98 1.57 -8.58
CA THR A 169 8.15 0.45 -8.11
C THR A 169 8.69 -0.15 -6.81
N VAL A 170 10.01 -0.31 -6.70
CA VAL A 170 10.66 -0.81 -5.46
C VAL A 170 10.44 0.16 -4.31
N THR A 171 10.66 1.45 -4.54
CA THR A 171 10.43 2.50 -3.55
C THR A 171 8.97 2.52 -3.13
N GLY A 172 8.04 2.47 -4.08
CA GLY A 172 6.61 2.49 -3.83
C GLY A 172 6.15 1.29 -2.99
N ALA A 173 6.60 0.08 -3.33
CA ALA A 173 6.32 -1.12 -2.54
C ALA A 173 6.89 -1.00 -1.11
N THR A 174 8.09 -0.43 -0.96
CA THR A 174 8.72 -0.19 0.36
C THR A 174 7.90 0.79 1.20
N LEU A 175 7.47 1.92 0.63
CA LEU A 175 6.61 2.87 1.34
C LEU A 175 5.28 2.23 1.73
N PHE A 176 4.71 1.39 0.86
CA PHE A 176 3.48 0.67 1.18
C PHE A 176 3.66 -0.28 2.37
N ALA A 177 4.71 -1.11 2.40
CA ALA A 177 4.98 -1.98 3.54
C ALA A 177 5.29 -1.21 4.84
N LEU A 178 5.97 -0.06 4.75
CA LEU A 178 6.19 0.81 5.90
C LEU A 178 4.88 1.41 6.42
N SER A 179 3.94 1.74 5.52
CA SER A 179 2.59 2.17 5.89
C SER A 179 1.85 1.07 6.66
N ASP A 180 1.91 -0.19 6.19
CA ASP A 180 1.32 -1.33 6.89
C ASP A 180 1.91 -1.54 8.29
N CYS A 181 3.25 -1.43 8.42
CA CYS A 181 3.92 -1.52 9.71
C CYS A 181 3.44 -0.43 10.66
N LEU A 182 3.31 0.80 10.17
CA LEU A 182 2.89 1.94 10.96
C LEU A 182 1.41 1.87 11.32
N LEU A 183 0.55 1.39 10.42
CA LEU A 183 -0.87 1.16 10.66
C LEU A 183 -1.06 0.09 11.75
N GLY A 184 -0.35 -1.04 11.67
CA GLY A 184 -0.40 -2.07 12.71
C GLY A 184 0.12 -1.56 14.06
N ALA A 185 1.19 -0.75 14.05
CA ALA A 185 1.69 -0.12 15.27
C ALA A 185 0.67 0.85 15.90
N GLU A 186 0.01 1.66 15.07
CA GLU A 186 -0.99 2.64 15.53
C GLU A 186 -2.21 1.96 16.12
N GLU A 187 -2.71 0.90 15.49
CA GLU A 187 -3.91 0.17 15.93
C GLU A 187 -3.66 -0.65 17.21
N PHE A 188 -2.48 -1.28 17.34
CA PHE A 188 -2.26 -2.30 18.38
C PHE A 188 -1.24 -1.96 19.46
N LEU A 189 -0.40 -0.94 19.27
CA LEU A 189 0.63 -0.57 20.25
C LEU A 189 0.30 0.71 21.02
N LEU A 190 -0.57 1.56 20.47
CA LEU A 190 -0.93 2.82 21.11
C LEU A 190 -2.16 2.70 22.01
N PRO A 191 -2.12 3.26 23.23
CA PRO A 191 -3.32 3.53 24.00
C PRO A 191 -4.22 4.53 23.29
N ALA A 192 -5.55 4.38 23.44
CA ALA A 192 -6.55 5.18 22.72
C ALA A 192 -6.44 6.70 22.93
N ASP A 193 -5.82 7.16 24.01
CA ASP A 193 -5.60 8.58 24.35
C ASP A 193 -4.23 9.12 23.89
N SER A 194 -3.43 8.30 23.18
CA SER A 194 -2.10 8.67 22.73
C SER A 194 -2.12 9.82 21.72
N LYS A 195 -1.29 10.84 21.96
CA LYS A 195 -1.06 11.94 21.00
C LYS A 195 -0.39 11.46 19.70
N HIS A 196 0.23 10.28 19.72
CA HIS A 196 0.93 9.73 18.56
C HIS A 196 -0.03 9.29 17.43
N HIS A 197 -1.31 9.02 17.73
CA HIS A 197 -2.32 8.74 16.71
C HIS A 197 -2.39 9.83 15.63
N VAL A 198 -2.14 11.09 15.98
CA VAL A 198 -2.24 12.21 15.04
C VAL A 198 -1.23 12.07 13.91
N TRP A 199 0.07 12.04 14.24
CA TRP A 199 1.11 12.02 13.21
C TRP A 199 1.18 10.65 12.50
N MET A 200 0.87 9.55 13.19
CA MET A 200 0.88 8.21 12.59
C MET A 200 -0.18 8.08 11.51
N GLN A 201 -1.40 8.59 11.71
CA GLN A 201 -2.44 8.55 10.69
C GLN A 201 -2.03 9.31 9.42
N TYR A 202 -1.42 10.49 9.56
CA TYR A 202 -0.88 11.23 8.41
C TYR A 202 0.26 10.46 7.71
N ALA A 203 1.20 9.93 8.48
CA ALA A 203 2.33 9.17 7.95
C ALA A 203 1.86 7.90 7.24
N VAL A 204 0.94 7.13 7.82
CA VAL A 204 0.30 5.97 7.19
C VAL A 204 -0.28 6.37 5.84
N TRP A 205 -1.07 7.45 5.80
CA TRP A 205 -1.71 7.90 4.55
C TRP A 205 -0.71 8.33 3.48
N ILE A 206 0.28 9.14 3.84
CA ILE A 206 1.30 9.64 2.91
C ILE A 206 2.14 8.49 2.35
N LEU A 207 2.58 7.58 3.22
CA LEU A 207 3.37 6.40 2.83
C LEU A 207 2.55 5.47 1.95
N TYR A 208 1.28 5.23 2.30
CA TYR A 208 0.38 4.36 1.55
C TYR A 208 0.11 4.92 0.16
N TYR A 209 -0.51 6.10 0.07
CA TYR A 209 -0.93 6.66 -1.21
C TYR A 209 0.28 7.04 -2.08
N GLY A 210 1.33 7.59 -1.47
CA GLY A 210 2.60 7.85 -2.17
C GLY A 210 3.23 6.54 -2.69
N GLY A 211 3.16 5.46 -1.91
CA GLY A 211 3.57 4.13 -2.32
C GLY A 211 2.80 3.61 -3.53
N GLN A 212 1.46 3.65 -3.49
CA GLN A 212 0.60 3.24 -4.61
C GLN A 212 0.88 4.06 -5.88
N LEU A 213 1.03 5.38 -5.73
CA LEU A 213 1.34 6.27 -6.85
C LEU A 213 2.70 5.95 -7.48
N LEU A 214 3.72 5.63 -6.68
CA LEU A 214 5.05 5.25 -7.17
C LEU A 214 5.07 3.86 -7.81
N ILE A 215 4.29 2.90 -7.31
CA ILE A 215 4.13 1.59 -7.97
C ILE A 215 3.51 1.79 -9.34
N VAL A 216 2.43 2.57 -9.43
CA VAL A 216 1.74 2.87 -10.69
C VAL A 216 2.67 3.60 -11.64
N SER A 217 3.34 4.68 -11.22
CA SER A 217 4.24 5.44 -12.10
C SER A 217 5.38 4.57 -12.64
N GLY A 218 6.02 3.75 -11.79
CA GLY A 218 7.09 2.85 -12.21
C GLY A 218 6.65 1.81 -13.24
N LEU A 219 5.44 1.24 -13.10
CA LEU A 219 4.89 0.28 -14.06
C LEU A 219 4.23 0.96 -15.28
N MET A 220 3.95 2.25 -15.18
CA MET A 220 3.49 3.05 -16.31
C MET A 220 4.63 3.42 -17.25
N ASP A 221 5.78 3.82 -16.70
CA ASP A 221 6.99 4.20 -17.45
C ASP A 221 7.74 3.00 -18.05
N GLY A 222 7.55 1.80 -17.50
CA GLY A 222 8.27 0.58 -17.89
C GLY A 222 7.66 -0.27 -19.01
N SER A 223 6.72 0.26 -19.79
CA SER A 223 6.12 -0.42 -20.96
C SER A 223 6.37 0.31 -22.26
#